data_AF-U4KP50-F1
#
_entry.id   AF-U4KP50-F1
#
_cell.length_a   1.000
_cell.length_b   1.000
_cell.length_c   1.000
_cell.angle_alpha   90.00
_cell.angle_beta   90.00
_cell.angle_gamma   90.00
#
_symmetry.space_group_name_H-M   'P 1'
#
loop_
_entity.id
_entity.type
_entity.pdbx_description
1 polymer ?
#
loop_
_entity_poly.entity_id
_entity_poly.type
_entity_poly.pdbx_seq_one_letter_code
_entity_poly.pdbx_strand_id
1 'polypeptide(L)'
;MEQQWNSINNEKDIEYVSTLFGYFYDACIKEVKYISGSYVGDDSRMKPIDDLRQVYMIIQKQNKEHSVIEFLFDGVERFNLVPANEEYDSIISGLLLKNR
;
A
#
# COMPACT_ATOMS: atom_id res chain seq x y z
N MET A 1 15.43 13.40 5.94
CA MET A 1 15.10 12.60 7.14
C MET A 1 14.78 11.22 6.63
N GLU A 2 15.44 10.18 7.14
CA GLU A 2 15.06 8.81 6.81
C GLU A 2 13.66 8.56 7.37
N GLN A 3 12.74 8.13 6.51
CA GLN A 3 11.37 7.82 6.91
C GLN A 3 11.38 6.48 7.63
N GLN A 4 11.02 6.47 8.91
CA GLN A 4 11.00 5.26 9.74
C GLN A 4 9.66 4.53 9.55
N TRP A 5 9.70 3.32 9.00
CA TRP A 5 8.53 2.45 8.84
C TRP A 5 8.27 1.62 10.10
N ASN A 6 7.01 1.45 10.46
CA ASN A 6 6.59 0.50 11.49
C ASN A 6 6.34 -0.86 10.85
N SER A 7 7.08 -1.89 11.26
CA SER A 7 6.91 -3.24 10.74
C SER A 7 5.64 -3.89 11.29
N ILE A 8 4.88 -4.56 10.41
CA ILE A 8 3.72 -5.38 10.76
C ILE A 8 4.12 -6.83 10.57
N ASN A 9 4.40 -7.54 11.66
CA ASN A 9 4.99 -8.89 11.61
C ASN A 9 4.06 -9.98 12.14
N ASN A 10 2.99 -9.61 12.86
CA ASN A 10 2.10 -10.57 13.50
C ASN A 10 0.66 -10.04 13.59
N GLU A 11 -0.26 -10.89 14.03
CA GLU A 11 -1.69 -10.56 14.15
C GLU A 11 -1.98 -9.40 15.11
N LYS A 12 -1.16 -9.19 16.14
CA LYS A 12 -1.33 -8.04 17.05
C LYS A 12 -0.98 -6.72 16.37
N ASP A 13 0.04 -6.72 15.52
CA ASP A 13 0.41 -5.52 14.75
C ASP A 13 -0.68 -5.19 13.73
N ILE A 14 -1.25 -6.23 13.10
CA ILE A 14 -2.40 -6.12 12.19
C ILE A 14 -3.62 -5.54 12.91
N GLU A 15 -3.95 -6.09 14.08
CA GLU A 15 -5.09 -5.59 14.87
C GLU A 15 -4.84 -4.15 15.30
N TYR A 16 -3.64 -3.82 15.79
CA TYR A 16 -3.26 -2.48 16.19
C TYR A 16 -3.45 -1.46 15.07
N VAL A 17 -2.91 -1.72 13.87
CA VAL A 17 -3.03 -0.79 12.75
C VAL A 17 -4.48 -0.68 12.26
N SER A 18 -5.22 -1.79 12.28
CA SER A 18 -6.62 -1.81 11.91
C SER A 18 -7.45 -0.95 12.86
N THR A 19 -7.34 -1.15 14.18
CA THR A 19 -8.03 -0.33 15.18
C THR A 19 -7.63 1.13 15.09
N LEU A 20 -6.32 1.43 14.97
CA LEU A 20 -5.81 2.81 14.85
C LEU A 20 -6.43 3.54 13.65
N PHE A 21 -6.57 2.84 12.52
CA PHE A 21 -7.15 3.40 11.31
C PHE A 21 -8.68 3.25 11.24
N GLY A 22 -9.34 2.72 12.27
CA GLY A 22 -10.80 2.54 12.29
C GLY A 22 -11.29 1.44 11.34
N TYR A 23 -10.55 0.34 11.27
CA TYR A 23 -10.77 -0.83 10.40
C TYR A 23 -10.92 -0.49 8.92
N PHE A 24 -10.37 0.67 8.50
CA PHE A 24 -10.44 1.17 7.13
C PHE A 24 -11.87 1.46 6.64
N TYR A 25 -12.84 1.58 7.54
CA TYR A 25 -14.18 2.07 7.17
C TYR A 25 -14.09 3.51 6.65
N ASP A 26 -14.97 3.83 5.69
CA ASP A 26 -15.06 5.15 5.05
C ASP A 26 -13.71 5.62 4.48
N ALA A 27 -12.90 4.66 4.01
CA ALA A 27 -11.60 4.91 3.41
C ALA A 27 -11.60 4.68 1.89
N CYS A 28 -10.56 5.15 1.21
CA CYS A 28 -10.31 4.87 -0.19
C CYS A 28 -8.80 4.79 -0.45
N ILE A 29 -8.42 4.04 -1.50
CA ILE A 29 -7.05 4.06 -2.00
C ILE A 29 -6.86 5.37 -2.77
N LYS A 30 -5.92 6.20 -2.30
CA LYS A 30 -5.60 7.48 -2.94
C LYS A 30 -4.53 7.34 -4.02
N GLU A 31 -3.50 6.54 -3.75
CA GLU A 31 -2.36 6.35 -4.65
C GLU A 31 -1.74 4.96 -4.46
N VAL A 32 -1.24 4.41 -5.56
CA VAL A 32 -0.36 3.24 -5.54
C VAL A 32 0.83 3.50 -6.46
N LYS A 33 2.04 3.19 -5.97
CA LYS A 33 3.28 3.23 -6.75
C LYS A 33 3.99 1.89 -6.67
N TYR A 34 4.29 1.31 -7.83
CA TYR A 34 5.14 0.13 -7.94
C TYR A 34 6.56 0.52 -8.31
N ILE A 35 7.54 -0.01 -7.59
CA ILE A 35 8.96 0.11 -7.90
C ILE A 35 9.51 -1.29 -8.13
N SER A 36 9.81 -1.61 -9.39
CA SER A 36 10.33 -2.90 -9.78
C SER A 36 11.77 -3.12 -9.32
N GLY A 37 12.63 -2.09 -9.45
CA GLY A 37 14.10 -2.20 -9.33
C GLY A 37 14.81 -2.36 -10.68
N SER A 38 14.05 -2.59 -11.75
CA SER A 38 14.52 -2.56 -13.13
C SER A 38 14.58 -1.13 -13.67
N TYR A 39 15.55 -0.84 -14.55
CA TYR A 39 15.73 0.47 -15.17
C TYR A 39 16.55 0.39 -16.46
N VAL A 40 16.55 1.47 -17.24
CA VAL A 40 17.47 1.70 -18.37
C VAL A 40 18.44 2.80 -17.96
N GLY A 41 19.74 2.53 -18.01
CA GLY A 41 20.79 3.48 -17.67
C GLY A 41 21.05 4.49 -18.79
N ASP A 42 21.83 5.52 -18.47
CA ASP A 42 22.19 6.58 -19.43
C ASP A 42 22.96 6.06 -20.65
N ASP A 43 23.64 4.91 -20.53
CA ASP A 43 24.31 4.22 -21.63
C ASP A 43 23.37 3.33 -22.47
N SER A 44 22.05 3.48 -22.27
CA SER A 44 20.98 2.70 -22.90
C SER A 44 21.03 1.20 -22.58
N ARG A 45 21.84 0.76 -21.61
CA ARG A 45 21.80 -0.62 -21.11
C ARG A 45 20.67 -0.80 -20.12
N MET A 46 20.09 -1.99 -20.16
CA MET A 46 18.97 -2.36 -19.30
C MET A 46 19.46 -3.17 -18.11
N LYS A 47 18.91 -2.89 -16.93
CA LYS A 47 18.85 -3.82 -15.80
C LYS A 47 17.44 -4.43 -15.77
N PRO A 48 17.20 -5.58 -16.40
CA PRO A 48 15.87 -6.19 -16.49
C PRO A 48 15.59 -7.11 -15.29
N ILE A 49 15.89 -6.65 -14.07
CA ILE A 49 15.71 -7.45 -12.85
C ILE A 49 14.84 -6.66 -11.90
N ASP A 50 13.69 -7.23 -11.56
CA ASP A 50 12.76 -6.70 -10.56
C ASP A 50 13.21 -7.18 -9.17
N ASP A 51 14.32 -6.63 -8.67
CA ASP A 51 14.90 -7.02 -7.38
C ASP A 51 14.29 -6.29 -6.17
N LEU A 52 13.69 -5.11 -6.38
CA LEU A 52 12.99 -4.38 -5.33
C LEU A 52 11.56 -4.90 -5.12
N ARG A 53 10.75 -4.93 -6.18
CA ARG A 53 9.33 -5.36 -6.14
C ARG A 53 8.55 -4.74 -4.98
N GLN A 54 8.62 -3.41 -4.88
CA GLN A 54 7.97 -2.67 -3.81
C GLN A 54 6.66 -2.05 -4.25
N VAL A 55 5.63 -2.17 -3.42
CA VAL A 55 4.35 -1.47 -3.61
C VAL A 55 4.17 -0.49 -2.46
N TYR A 56 4.10 0.79 -2.81
CA TYR A 56 3.72 1.88 -1.92
C TYR A 56 2.23 2.16 -2.11
N MET A 57 1.49 2.26 -1.03
CA MET A 57 0.05 2.53 -1.07
C MET A 57 -0.32 3.60 -0.06
N ILE A 58 -1.10 4.59 -0.50
CA ILE A 58 -1.69 5.62 0.35
C ILE A 58 -3.18 5.35 0.47
N ILE A 59 -3.67 5.20 1.70
CA ILE A 59 -5.10 5.08 2.01
C ILE A 59 -5.52 6.30 2.83
N GLN A 60 -6.65 6.89 2.45
CA GLN A 60 -7.24 8.04 3.15
C GLN A 60 -8.63 7.69 3.66
N LYS A 61 -9.02 8.21 4.82
CA LYS A 61 -10.38 8.04 5.36
C LYS A 61 -11.10 9.35 5.60
N GLN A 62 -12.43 9.31 5.65
CA GLN A 62 -13.31 10.44 5.94
C GLN A 62 -13.29 10.82 7.44
N ASN A 63 -12.12 10.93 8.05
CA ASN A 63 -11.92 11.37 9.43
C ASN A 63 -10.71 12.31 9.49
N LYS A 64 -10.71 13.29 10.40
CA LYS A 64 -9.56 14.18 10.62
C LYS A 64 -8.44 13.52 11.41
N GLU A 65 -8.77 12.62 12.33
CA GLU A 65 -7.81 11.89 13.14
C GLU A 65 -7.29 10.68 12.37
N HIS A 66 -5.95 10.54 12.32
CA HIS A 66 -5.27 9.51 11.52
C HIS A 66 -5.85 9.39 10.12
N SER A 67 -6.00 10.51 9.41
CA SER A 67 -6.73 10.59 8.14
C SER A 67 -6.03 9.89 6.97
N VAL A 68 -4.72 9.61 7.10
CA VAL A 68 -3.86 9.01 6.08
C VAL A 68 -3.02 7.91 6.70
N ILE A 69 -2.89 6.79 6.00
CA ILE A 69 -1.93 5.73 6.30
C ILE A 69 -1.18 5.35 5.03
N GLU A 70 0.12 5.10 5.18
CA GLU A 70 1.00 4.65 4.12
C GLU A 70 1.41 3.20 4.40
N PHE A 71 1.37 2.37 3.36
CA PHE A 71 1.90 1.02 3.38
C PHE A 71 3.07 0.89 2.41
N LEU A 72 4.10 0.18 2.85
CA LEU A 72 5.17 -0.35 2.00
C LEU A 72 5.14 -1.87 2.09
N PHE A 73 4.84 -2.51 0.96
CA PHE A 73 5.02 -3.95 0.81
C PHE A 73 6.31 -4.21 0.06
N ASP A 74 7.20 -5.01 0.64
CA ASP A 74 8.49 -5.38 0.06
C ASP A 74 8.45 -6.80 -0.50
N GLY A 75 9.20 -7.07 -1.57
CA GLY A 75 9.29 -8.40 -2.18
C GLY A 75 7.97 -8.92 -2.78
N VAL A 76 7.11 -8.03 -3.26
CA VAL A 76 5.78 -8.37 -3.80
C VAL A 76 5.87 -9.32 -5.00
N GLU A 77 5.15 -10.44 -4.93
CA GLU A 77 5.03 -11.37 -6.06
C GLU A 77 3.82 -11.07 -6.94
N ARG A 78 2.75 -10.53 -6.35
CA ARG A 78 1.50 -10.21 -7.04
C ARG A 78 0.82 -9.01 -6.43
N PHE A 79 0.48 -8.04 -7.29
CA PHE A 79 -0.39 -6.91 -6.96
C PHE A 79 -1.55 -6.87 -7.96
N ASN A 80 -2.79 -6.79 -7.45
CA ASN A 80 -4.00 -6.80 -8.28
C ASN A 80 -4.92 -5.65 -7.85
N LEU A 81 -5.05 -4.63 -8.69
CA LEU A 81 -5.94 -3.49 -8.49
C LEU A 81 -6.98 -3.46 -9.61
N VAL A 82 -8.25 -3.51 -9.23
CA VAL A 82 -9.40 -3.42 -10.14
C VAL A 82 -10.31 -2.32 -9.60
N PRO A 83 -10.16 -1.06 -10.08
CA PRO A 83 -10.99 0.04 -9.61
C PRO A 83 -12.42 -0.13 -10.10
N ALA A 84 -13.38 0.35 -9.31
CA ALA A 84 -14.75 0.53 -9.80
C ALA A 84 -14.77 1.61 -10.89
N ASN A 85 -15.80 1.56 -11.75
CA ASN A 85 -16.04 2.63 -12.72
C ASN A 85 -16.62 3.88 -12.00
N GLU A 86 -16.82 4.95 -12.75
CA GLU A 86 -17.30 6.24 -12.22
C GLU A 86 -18.76 6.23 -11.71
N GLU A 87 -19.50 5.14 -11.92
CA GLU A 87 -20.89 4.99 -11.46
C GLU A 87 -20.99 4.48 -10.01
N TYR A 88 -19.87 4.04 -9.43
CA TYR A 88 -19.79 3.55 -8.06
C TYR A 88 -18.81 4.38 -7.25
N ASP A 89 -19.02 4.44 -5.94
CA ASP A 89 -17.99 4.94 -5.04
C ASP A 89 -16.81 3.95 -4.95
N SER A 90 -15.68 4.45 -4.45
CA SER A 90 -14.47 3.66 -4.21
C SER A 90 -14.28 3.38 -2.72
N ILE A 91 -15.37 3.41 -1.95
CA ILE A 91 -15.31 3.29 -0.50
C ILE A 91 -14.91 1.87 -0.12
N ILE A 92 -13.89 1.79 0.73
CA ILE A 92 -13.50 0.59 1.44
C ILE A 92 -14.49 0.41 2.59
N SER A 93 -15.37 -0.57 2.44
CA SER A 93 -16.29 -1.01 3.49
C SER A 93 -15.66 -2.02 4.45
N GLY A 94 -14.43 -2.46 4.17
CA GLY A 94 -13.66 -3.34 5.03
C GLY A 94 -12.38 -3.79 4.33
N LEU A 95 -11.30 -3.88 5.09
CA LEU A 95 -10.00 -4.32 4.61
C LEU A 95 -9.48 -5.44 5.51
N LEU A 96 -9.00 -6.51 4.89
CA LEU A 96 -8.45 -7.66 5.59
C LEU A 96 -6.95 -7.75 5.36
N LEU A 97 -6.17 -7.47 6.40
CA LEU A 97 -4.75 -7.78 6.45
C LEU A 97 -4.57 -9.19 7.03
N LYS A 98 -3.70 -10.00 6.43
CA LYS A 98 -3.37 -11.35 6.89
C LYS A 98 -1.87 -11.55 6.83
N ASN A 99 -1.31 -12.14 7.88
CA ASN A 99 0.02 -12.71 7.81
C ASN A 99 -0.07 -14.03 7.02
N ARG A 100 0.87 -14.27 6.10
CA ARG A 100 0.93 -15.51 5.32
C ARG A 100 1.77 -16.57 6.03
#